data_AF-A0A3M1E965-F1
#
_entry.id   AF-A0A3M1E965-F1
#
_cell.length_a   1.000
_cell.length_b   1.000
_cell.length_c   1.000
_cell.angle_alpha   90.00
_cell.angle_beta   90.00
_cell.angle_gamma   90.00
#
_symmetry.space_group_name_H-M   'P 1'
#
loop_
_entity.id
_entity.type
_entity.pdbx_description
1 polymer ?
#
loop_
_entity_poly.entity_id
_entity_poly.type
_entity_poly.pdbx_seq_one_letter_code
_entity_poly.pdbx_strand_id
1 'polypeptide(L)' 'MLLGAVLAASTGNPFEGALLLFLFALSGAMERFALRRTQSAITALRELAPTVATVLQEGRARVVPLKRVVPHDVVLV' A
#
# COMPACT_ATOMS: atom_id res chain seq x y z
N MET A 1 -5.58 22.19 8.30
CA MET A 1 -6.80 22.40 7.48
C MET A 1 -8.00 22.72 8.36
N LEU A 2 -8.44 21.81 9.24
CA LEU A 2 -9.54 22.08 10.19
C LEU A 2 -9.34 23.35 11.02
N LEU A 3 -8.17 23.52 11.63
CA LEU A 3 -7.82 24.75 12.36
C LEU A 3 -7.92 26.02 11.49
N GLY A 4 -7.43 25.98 10.25
CA GLY A 4 -7.50 27.12 9.32
C GLY A 4 -8.94 27.46 8.90
N ALA A 5 -9.78 26.45 8.68
CA ALA A 5 -11.18 26.64 8.35
C ALA A 5 -11.99 27.21 9.52
N VAL A 6 -11.70 26.76 10.75
CA VAL A 6 -12.28 27.30 11.98
C VAL A 6 -11.87 28.77 12.18
N LEU A 7 -10.61 29.11 11.90
CA LEU A 7 -10.12 30.48 11.98
C LEU A 7 -10.81 31.41 10.96
N ALA A 8 -10.98 30.95 9.71
CA ALA A 8 -11.70 31.70 8.68
C ALA A 8 -13.17 31.95 9.06
N ALA A 9 -13.85 30.92 9.60
CA ALA A 9 -15.20 31.05 10.13
C ALA A 9 -15.27 32.03 11.32
N SER A 10 -14.30 31.99 12.23
CA SER A 10 -14.25 32.90 13.38
C SER A 10 -13.93 34.36 13.01
N THR A 11 -13.33 34.60 11.83
CA THR A 11 -12.99 35.94 11.34
C THR A 11 -14.15 36.58 10.55
N GLY A 12 -15.31 35.91 10.48
CA GLY A 12 -16.49 36.39 9.75
C GLY A 12 -16.55 35.96 8.28
N ASN A 13 -15.63 35.12 7.81
CA ASN A 13 -15.59 34.58 6.45
C ASN A 13 -15.83 33.05 6.43
N PRO A 14 -17.02 32.57 6.84
CA PRO A 14 -17.31 31.13 6.90
C PRO A 14 -17.27 30.45 5.53
N PHE A 15 -17.57 31.19 4.46
CA PHE A 15 -17.53 30.65 3.09
C PHE A 15 -16.12 30.26 2.66
N GLU A 16 -15.11 31.08 2.97
CA GLU A 16 -13.71 30.78 2.65
C GLU A 16 -13.23 29.53 3.39
N GLY A 17 -13.61 29.38 4.67
CA GLY A 17 -13.31 28.17 5.44
C GLY A 17 -13.98 26.92 4.86
N ALA A 18 -15.24 27.03 4.43
CA ALA A 18 -15.97 25.94 3.78
C ALA A 18 -15.34 25.54 2.44
N LEU A 19 -14.96 26.51 1.62
CA LEU A 19 -14.28 26.28 0.35
C LEU A 19 -12.93 25.60 0.54
N LEU A 20 -12.14 26.04 1.52
CA LEU A 20 -10.86 25.40 1.87
C LEU A 20 -11.05 23.93 2.27
N LEU A 21 -12.02 23.65 3.15
CA LEU A 21 -12.34 22.27 3.56
C LEU A 21 -12.77 21.43 2.37
N PHE A 22 -13.63 21.97 1.50
CA PHE A 22 -14.09 21.30 0.30
C PHE A 22 -12.93 20.92 -0.63
N LEU A 23 -12.07 21.89 -0.96
CA LEU A 23 -10.92 21.66 -1.83
C LEU A 23 -9.95 20.63 -1.24
N PHE A 24 -9.73 20.66 0.08
CA PHE A 24 -8.85 19.70 0.73
C PHE A 24 -9.44 18.29 0.78
N ALA A 25 -10.73 18.18 1.09
CA ALA A 25 -11.45 16.91 1.07
C ALA A 25 -11.46 16.31 -0.35
N LEU A 26 -11.70 17.14 -1.36
CA LEU A 26 -11.68 16.76 -2.77
C LEU A 26 -10.28 16.29 -3.20
N SER A 27 -9.23 17.04 -2.89
CA SER A 27 -7.84 16.65 -3.16
C SER A 27 -7.50 15.31 -2.51
N GLY A 28 -7.83 15.12 -1.23
CA GLY A 28 -7.60 13.85 -0.54
C GLY A 28 -8.41 12.69 -1.11
N ALA A 29 -9.62 12.94 -1.62
CA ALA A 29 -10.42 11.93 -2.31
C ALA A 29 -9.78 11.52 -3.66
N MET A 30 -9.32 12.50 -4.45
CA MET A 30 -8.60 12.28 -5.70
C MET A 30 -7.28 11.55 -5.49
N GLU A 31 -6.53 11.92 -4.45
CA GLU A 31 -5.29 11.26 -4.05
C GLU A 31 -5.53 9.78 -3.73
N ARG A 32 -6.51 9.47 -2.87
CA ARG A 32 -6.88 8.07 -2.57
C ARG A 32 -7.34 7.30 -3.80
N PHE A 33 -8.06 7.96 -4.71
CA PHE A 33 -8.46 7.35 -5.97
C PHE A 33 -7.24 7.00 -6.84
N ALA A 34 -6.28 7.91 -6.98
CA ALA A 34 -5.05 7.68 -7.72
C ALA A 34 -4.19 6.57 -7.08
N LEU A 35 -4.02 6.60 -5.75
CA LEU A 35 -3.24 5.62 -5.00
C LEU A 35 -3.78 4.19 -5.11
N ARG A 36 -5.10 4.02 -5.21
CA ARG A 36 -5.72 2.69 -5.40
C ARG A 36 -5.21 1.98 -6.65
N ARG A 37 -5.00 2.70 -7.75
CA ARG A 37 -4.44 2.15 -8.99
C ARG A 37 -3.02 1.63 -8.77
N THR A 38 -2.19 2.40 -8.07
CA THR A 38 -0.80 2.05 -7.77
C THR A 38 -0.70 0.85 -6.81
N GLN A 39 -1.52 0.82 -5.75
CA GLN A 39 -1.55 -0.30 -4.81
C GLN A 39 -1.98 -1.61 -5.47
N SER A 40 -2.93 -1.57 -6.40
CA SER A 40 -3.37 -2.76 -7.15
C SER A 40 -2.22 -3.38 -7.95
N ALA A 41 -1.39 -2.56 -8.61
CA ALA A 41 -0.24 -3.04 -9.37
C ALA A 41 0.81 -3.75 -8.49
N ILE A 42 1.09 -3.20 -7.30
CA ILE A 42 2.01 -3.82 -6.34
C ILE A 42 1.43 -5.11 -5.75
N THR A 43 0.11 -5.15 -5.52
CA THR A 43 -0.57 -6.33 -5.00
C THR A 43 -0.49 -7.49 -5.99
N ALA A 44 -0.69 -7.22 -7.29
CA ALA A 44 -0.53 -8.22 -8.34
C ALA A 44 0.90 -8.79 -8.42
N LEU A 45 1.92 -7.94 -8.20
CA LEU A 45 3.31 -8.42 -8.12
C LEU A 45 3.55 -9.31 -6.89
N ARG A 46 2.90 -9.03 -5.76
CA ARG A 46 2.98 -9.89 -4.57
C ARG A 46 2.27 -11.22 -4.75
N GLU A 47 1.17 -11.27 -5.49
CA GLU A 47 0.46 -12.52 -5.79
C GLU A 47 1.28 -13.46 -6.68
N LEU A 48 2.18 -12.92 -7.49
CA LEU A 48 3.12 -13.71 -8.28
C LEU A 48 4.24 -14.36 -7.43
N ALA A 49 4.43 -13.89 -6.19
CA ALA A 49 5.46 -14.47 -5.32
C ALA A 49 5.04 -15.88 -4.88
N PRO A 50 5.89 -16.90 -5.11
CA PRO A 50 5.58 -18.26 -4.69
C PRO A 50 5.47 -18.34 -3.16
N THR A 51 4.60 -19.22 -2.67
CA THR A 51 4.41 -19.47 -1.23
C THR A 51 5.31 -20.60 -0.71
N VAL A 52 5.78 -21.45 -1.61
CA VAL A 52 6.63 -22.60 -1.36
C VAL A 52 7.79 -22.65 -2.34
N ALA A 53 8.89 -23.26 -1.92
CA ALA A 53 10.05 -23.52 -2.75
C ALA A 53 10.38 -25.01 -2.71
N THR A 54 10.89 -25.56 -3.80
CA THR A 54 11.41 -26.93 -3.84
C THR A 54 12.91 -26.85 -3.60
N VAL A 55 13.37 -27.39 -2.47
CA VAL A 55 14.79 -27.44 -2.11
C VAL A 55 15.33 -28.85 -2.28
N LEU A 56 16.58 -28.97 -2.72
CA LEU A 56 17.32 -30.23 -2.76
C LEU A 56 18.06 -30.41 -1.42
N GLN A 57 17.59 -31.35 -0.60
CA GLN A 57 18.20 -31.68 0.69
C GLN A 57 18.54 -33.18 0.70
N GLU A 58 19.79 -33.51 1.07
CA GLU A 58 20.26 -34.91 1.16
C GLU A 58 20.01 -35.72 -0.14
N GLY A 59 20.10 -35.07 -1.29
CA GLY A 59 19.85 -35.69 -2.60
C GLY A 59 18.36 -35.92 -2.94
N ARG A 60 17.43 -35.41 -2.13
CA ARG A 60 15.98 -35.50 -2.39
C ARG A 60 15.34 -34.13 -2.51
N ALA A 61 14.41 -33.99 -3.45
CA ALA A 61 13.60 -32.79 -3.59
C ALA A 61 12.52 -32.74 -2.52
N ARG A 62 12.42 -31.62 -1.80
CA ARG A 62 11.39 -31.39 -0.78
C ARG A 62 10.75 -30.03 -0.97
N VAL A 63 9.42 -30.00 -0.96
CA VAL A 63 8.66 -28.75 -0.97
C VAL A 63 8.60 -28.21 0.45
N VAL A 64 9.09 -26.98 0.64
CA VAL A 64 9.12 -26.29 1.92
C VAL A 64 8.50 -24.89 1.79
N PRO A 65 7.86 -24.35 2.85
CA PRO A 65 7.45 -22.95 2.87
C PRO A 65 8.66 -22.03 2.69
N LEU A 66 8.53 -20.91 1.96
CA LEU A 66 9.67 -19.97 1.76
C LEU A 66 10.33 -19.54 3.07
N LYS A 67 9.56 -19.41 4.15
CA LYS A 67 10.06 -19.04 5.49
C LYS A 67 11.07 -20.03 6.08
N ARG A 68 11.15 -21.25 5.55
CA ARG A 68 12.07 -22.32 5.99
C ARG A 68 13.28 -22.47 5.07
N VAL A 69 13.35 -21.72 3.98
CA VAL A 69 14.52 -21.70 3.09
C VAL A 69 15.64 -20.95 3.81
N VAL A 70 16.80 -21.57 3.91
CA VAL A 70 17.98 -21.00 4.56
C VAL A 70 19.06 -20.66 3.52
N PRO A 71 19.96 -19.71 3.82
CA PRO A 71 21.13 -19.49 2.98
C PRO A 71 21.88 -20.82 2.75
N HIS A 72 22.34 -21.03 1.52
CA HIS A 72 22.96 -22.27 1.02
C HIS A 72 22.02 -23.44 0.65
N ASP A 73 20.70 -23.30 0.75
CA ASP A 73 19.78 -24.25 0.12
C ASP A 73 19.89 -24.20 -1.42
N VAL A 74 19.87 -25.37 -2.08
CA VAL A 74 19.78 -25.48 -3.54
C VAL A 74 18.31 -25.54 -3.94
N VAL A 75 17.81 -24.49 -4.58
CA VAL A 75 16.41 -24.41 -5.03
C VAL A 75 16.30 -24.95 -6.45
N LEU A 76 15.31 -25.82 -6.67
CA LEU A 76 14.89 -26.31 -7.98
C LEU A 76 13.76 -25.39 -8.49
N VAL A 77 13.99 -24.72 -9.63
CA VAL A 77 13.07 -23.75 -10.26
C VAL A 77 12.38 -24.38 -11.45
#